data_AF-M5BN03-F1
#
_entry.id   AF-M5BN03-F1
#
_cell.length_a   1.000
_cell.length_b   1.000
_cell.length_c   1.000
_cell.angle_alpha   90.00
_cell.angle_beta   90.00
_cell.angle_gamma   90.00
#
_symmetry.space_group_name_H-M   'P 1'
#
loop_
_entity.id
_entity.type
_entity.pdbx_description
1 polymer ?
#
loop_
_entity_poly.entity_id
_entity_poly.type
_entity_poly.pdbx_seq_one_letter_code
_entity_poly.pdbx_strand_id
1 'polypeptide(L)' 'MSGYVYDLPTTGALSLSELCIDITGSHAANLARATEARANVRAILKASRRTDAGERDYLKVVKALDDYLPNQASSGSD' A
#
# COMPACT_ATOMS: atom_id res chain seq x y z
N MET A 1 -1.65 -30.65 3.82
CA MET A 1 -0.95 -29.45 4.32
C MET A 1 -2.01 -28.44 4.74
N SER A 2 -2.24 -28.20 6.04
CA SER A 2 -3.01 -27.04 6.45
C SER A 2 -2.06 -25.84 6.53
N GLY A 3 -2.25 -24.87 5.65
CA GLY A 3 -1.57 -23.58 5.72
C GLY A 3 -2.35 -22.63 6.63
N TYR A 4 -1.64 -21.77 7.37
CA TYR A 4 -2.28 -20.68 8.10
C TYR A 4 -2.44 -19.48 7.16
N VAL A 5 -3.67 -19.00 6.96
CA VAL A 5 -3.92 -17.78 6.21
C VAL A 5 -3.73 -16.60 7.16
N TYR A 6 -2.65 -15.85 6.97
CA TYR A 6 -2.44 -14.61 7.72
C TYR A 6 -3.29 -13.49 7.13
N ASP A 7 -4.22 -12.95 7.92
CA ASP A 7 -4.98 -11.78 7.53
C ASP A 7 -4.17 -10.51 7.74
N LEU A 8 -3.94 -9.77 6.65
CA LEU A 8 -3.25 -8.49 6.73
C LEU A 8 -4.07 -7.48 7.55
N PRO A 9 -3.46 -6.80 8.54
CA PRO A 9 -4.14 -5.79 9.32
C PRO A 9 -4.47 -4.57 8.44
N THR A 10 -5.74 -4.13 8.46
CA THR A 10 -6.12 -2.84 7.90
C THR A 10 -5.69 -1.74 8.88
N THR A 11 -4.52 -1.16 8.66
CA THR A 11 -4.03 -0.04 9.47
C THR A 11 -4.94 1.20 9.33
N GLY A 12 -4.82 2.14 10.27
CA GLY A 12 -5.59 3.39 10.29
C GLY A 12 -5.41 4.23 9.02
N ALA A 13 -6.32 5.20 8.81
CA ALA A 13 -6.11 6.22 7.80
C ALA A 13 -4.91 7.09 8.22
N LEU A 14 -3.96 7.28 7.31
CA LEU A 14 -2.75 8.07 7.52
C LEU A 14 -2.42 8.73 6.19
N SER A 15 -2.22 10.05 6.24
CA SER A 15 -1.89 10.92 5.12
C SER A 15 -0.40 11.26 5.23
N LEU A 16 0.42 10.75 4.31
CA LEU A 16 1.87 11.01 4.32
C LEU A 16 2.19 12.46 3.97
N SER A 17 1.33 13.09 3.16
CA SER A 17 1.40 14.53 2.84
C SER A 17 1.15 15.44 4.03
N GLU A 18 0.41 14.98 5.05
CA GLU A 18 0.21 15.73 6.30
C GLU A 18 1.27 15.42 7.35
N LEU A 19 1.77 14.17 7.36
CA LEU A 19 2.76 13.73 8.33
C LEU A 19 4.18 14.21 7.98
N CYS A 20 4.52 14.21 6.69
CA CYS A 20 5.86 14.57 6.22
C CYS A 20 5.88 16.05 5.81
N ILE A 21 6.68 16.83 6.53
CA ILE A 21 6.94 18.23 6.19
C ILE A 21 8.06 18.25 5.15
N ASP A 22 7.70 18.56 3.91
CA ASP A 22 8.65 18.76 2.82
C ASP A 22 9.11 20.23 2.77
N ILE A 23 10.23 20.51 3.46
CA ILE A 23 10.80 21.86 3.56
C ILE A 23 11.31 22.36 2.19
N THR A 24 11.77 21.44 1.33
CA THR A 24 12.30 21.78 -0.01
C THR A 24 11.21 21.85 -1.08
N GLY A 25 10.02 21.31 -0.81
CA GLY A 25 8.89 21.23 -1.76
C GLY A 25 9.13 20.28 -2.93
N SER A 26 10.27 19.58 -2.96
CA SER A 26 10.71 18.70 -4.06
C SER A 26 10.03 17.33 -4.06
N HIS A 27 9.37 16.97 -2.96
CA HIS A 27 8.78 15.66 -2.72
C HIS A 27 7.27 15.73 -2.47
N ALA A 28 6.66 16.91 -2.42
CA ALA A 28 5.22 17.09 -2.24
C ALA A 28 4.38 16.21 -3.20
N ALA A 29 4.77 16.14 -4.48
CA ALA A 29 4.11 15.27 -5.46
C ALA A 29 4.27 13.77 -5.13
N ASN A 30 5.44 13.35 -4.68
CA ASN A 30 5.69 11.95 -4.29
C ASN A 30 4.93 11.59 -3.01
N LEU A 31 4.85 12.51 -2.05
CA LEU A 31 4.06 12.35 -0.82
C LEU A 31 2.56 12.24 -1.13
N ALA A 32 2.03 13.06 -2.05
CA ALA A 32 0.65 12.96 -2.49
C ALA A 32 0.36 11.61 -3.15
N ARG A 33 1.23 11.15 -4.07
CA ARG A 33 1.10 9.83 -4.71
C ARG A 33 1.18 8.68 -3.70
N ALA A 34 2.09 8.76 -2.73
CA ALA A 34 2.21 7.75 -1.68
C ALA A 34 0.97 7.72 -0.77
N THR A 35 0.40 8.89 -0.42
CA THR A 35 -0.86 8.98 0.32
C THR A 35 -2.01 8.30 -0.44
N GLU A 36 -2.13 8.57 -1.74
CA GLU A 36 -3.16 7.97 -2.60
C GLU A 36 -2.99 6.44 -2.71
N ALA A 37 -1.78 5.98 -3.03
CA ALA A 37 -1.45 4.56 -3.12
C ALA A 37 -1.75 3.83 -1.81
N ARG A 38 -1.41 4.44 -0.66
CA ARG A 38 -1.74 3.90 0.67
C ARG A 38 -3.24 3.79 0.90
N ALA A 39 -3.99 4.82 0.51
CA ALA A 39 -5.45 4.82 0.64
C ALA A 39 -6.08 3.71 -0.20
N ASN A 40 -5.55 3.48 -1.41
CA ASN A 40 -5.96 2.39 -2.30
C ASN A 40 -5.68 1.01 -1.70
N VAL A 41 -4.45 0.75 -1.21
CA VAL A 41 -4.10 -0.50 -0.52
C VAL A 41 -5.06 -0.76 0.64
N ARG A 42 -5.31 0.24 1.47
CA ARG A 42 -6.23 0.11 2.60
C ARG A 42 -7.65 -0.23 2.17
N ALA A 43 -8.15 0.40 1.10
CA ALA A 43 -9.47 0.10 0.56
C ALA A 43 -9.56 -1.34 0.04
N ILE A 44 -8.54 -1.80 -0.68
CA ILE A 44 -8.47 -3.16 -1.24
C ILE A 44 -8.35 -4.21 -0.13
N LEU A 45 -7.50 -4.00 0.87
CA LEU A 45 -7.39 -4.90 2.04
C LEU A 45 -8.70 -4.95 2.84
N LYS A 46 -9.38 -3.80 3.02
CA LYS A 46 -10.67 -3.77 3.72
C LYS A 46 -11.77 -4.50 2.95
N ALA A 47 -11.80 -4.39 1.63
CA ALA A 47 -12.71 -5.13 0.76
C ALA A 47 -12.40 -6.63 0.82
N SER A 48 -11.13 -7.00 0.65
CA SER A 48 -10.61 -8.37 0.71
C SER A 48 -10.91 -9.08 2.04
N ARG A 49 -10.87 -8.37 3.17
CA ARG A 49 -11.27 -8.91 4.49
C ARG A 49 -12.76 -9.23 4.62
N ARG A 50 -13.63 -8.62 3.81
CA ARG A 50 -15.08 -8.86 3.81
C ARG A 50 -15.48 -10.00 2.87
N THR A 51 -14.58 -10.39 1.97
CA THR A 51 -14.78 -11.48 1.02
C THR A 51 -14.37 -12.80 1.68
N ASP A 52 -15.16 -13.85 1.45
CA ASP A 52 -14.82 -15.20 1.91
C ASP A 52 -13.49 -15.65 1.28
N ALA A 53 -12.72 -16.46 2.01
CA ALA A 53 -11.36 -16.84 1.61
C ALA A 53 -11.28 -17.52 0.22
N GLY A 54 -12.37 -18.16 -0.23
CA GLY A 54 -12.47 -18.79 -1.55
C GLY A 54 -12.70 -17.83 -2.72
N GLU A 55 -13.11 -16.58 -2.46
CA GLU A 55 -13.46 -15.57 -3.47
C GLU A 55 -12.52 -14.36 -3.44
N ARG A 56 -11.50 -14.38 -2.57
CA ARG A 56 -10.58 -13.26 -2.39
C ARG A 56 -9.65 -13.13 -3.62
N ASP A 57 -9.75 -12.00 -4.31
CA ASP A 57 -8.84 -11.66 -5.41
C ASP A 57 -7.46 -11.23 -4.87
N TYR A 58 -6.60 -12.22 -4.65
CA TYR A 58 -5.24 -11.99 -4.17
C TYR A 58 -4.35 -11.28 -5.19
N LEU A 59 -4.62 -11.41 -6.49
CA LEU A 59 -3.86 -10.70 -7.53
C LEU A 59 -4.07 -9.19 -7.42
N LYS A 60 -5.30 -8.76 -7.15
CA LYS A 60 -5.62 -7.35 -6.90
C LYS A 60 -4.92 -6.81 -5.64
N VAL A 61 -4.82 -7.63 -4.59
CA VAL A 61 -4.10 -7.25 -3.36
C VAL A 61 -2.61 -7.08 -3.62
N VAL A 62 -1.99 -8.04 -4.32
CA VAL A 62 -0.55 -8.00 -4.65
C VAL A 62 -0.23 -6.79 -5.52
N LYS A 63 -1.01 -6.55 -6.58
CA LYS A 63 -0.80 -5.40 -7.45
C LYS A 63 -0.87 -4.07 -6.69
N ALA A 64 -1.84 -3.91 -5.80
CA ALA A 64 -1.93 -2.70 -4.99
C ALA A 64 -0.74 -2.52 -4.05
N LEU A 65 -0.20 -3.63 -3.51
CA LEU A 65 1.00 -3.59 -2.69
C LEU A 65 2.24 -3.23 -3.51
N ASP A 66 2.38 -3.74 -4.73
CA ASP A 66 3.48 -3.40 -5.64
C ASP A 66 3.42 -1.92 -6.07
N ASP A 67 2.23 -1.37 -6.26
CA ASP A 67 2.05 0.05 -6.59
C ASP A 67 2.37 0.99 -5.39
N TYR A 68 2.24 0.49 -4.16
CA TYR A 68 2.47 1.26 -2.94
C TYR A 68 3.89 1.12 -2.38
N LEU A 69 4.44 -0.10 -2.39
CA LEU A 69 5.79 -0.35 -1.94
C LEU A 69 6.75 0.21 -2.99
N PRO A 70 7.83 0.90 -2.58
CA PRO A 70 8.86 1.31 -3.50
C PRO A 70 9.60 0.06 -3.99
N ASN A 71 9.07 -0.57 -5.04
CA ASN A 71 9.74 -1.63 -5.78
C ASN A 71 10.78 -1.03 -6.69
N GLN A 72 11.80 -0.39 -6.11
CA GLN A 72 13.21 -0.38 -6.54
C GLN A 72 14.01 0.10 -5.33
N ALA A 73 14.76 -0.83 -4.73
CA ALA A 73 16.02 -0.44 -4.14
C ALA A 73 16.72 0.45 -5.17
N SER A 74 17.19 1.61 -4.73
CA SER A 74 18.12 2.43 -5.47
C SER A 74 19.34 1.60 -5.87
N SER A 75 19.24 0.83 -6.95
CA SER A 75 20.37 0.53 -7.83
C SER A 75 20.61 1.80 -8.65
N GLY A 76 20.99 2.87 -7.95
CA GLY A 76 21.79 3.93 -8.53
C GLY A 76 23.22 3.40 -8.58
N SER A 77 23.47 2.51 -9.54
CA SER A 77 24.79 2.37 -10.12
C SER A 77 24.83 3.38 -11.26
N ASP A 78 25.45 4.52 -11.01
CA ASP A 78 26.18 5.31 -12.00
C ASP A 78 27.22 6.17 -11.25
#